data_AF-A0A238LFG7-F1
#
_entry.id   AF-A0A238LFG7-F1
#
_cell.length_a   1.000
_cell.length_b   1.000
_cell.length_c   1.000
_cell.angle_alpha   90.00
_cell.angle_beta   90.00
_cell.angle_gamma   90.00
#
_symmetry.space_group_name_H-M   'P 1'
#
loop_
_entity.id
_entity.type
_entity.pdbx_description
1 polymer ?
#
loop_
_entity_poly.entity_id
_entity_poly.type
_entity_poly.pdbx_seq_one_letter_code
_entity_poly.pdbx_strand_id
1 'polypeptide(L)'
;MVAAILRPVLRAIDLVCVAGAVVAAIACAIMAVMLVTEVIATSFFGWSQPWAVEFSGYSLLAVFFAGSGWALRQGAHIRVTLVTQSLPPRGAWALDVLASFGALIVTCYASYALIRYALRSAELGSVSTYLSQTPLALPQGLLAASFVLLALALFARITRLLTGEDPELPVAGAIE
;
A
#
# COMPACT_ATOMS: atom_id res chain seq x y z
N MET A 1 -27.45 2.21 -13.84
CA MET A 1 -26.72 1.98 -15.12
C MET A 1 -25.21 2.19 -14.96
N VAL A 2 -24.74 3.32 -14.41
CA VAL A 2 -23.31 3.60 -14.12
C VAL A 2 -22.66 2.54 -13.22
N ALA A 3 -23.36 2.11 -12.16
CA ALA A 3 -22.90 1.03 -11.28
C ALA A 3 -22.63 -0.30 -12.01
N ALA A 4 -23.45 -0.65 -12.99
CA ALA A 4 -23.31 -1.92 -13.74
C ALA A 4 -22.08 -1.92 -14.64
N ILE A 5 -21.71 -0.76 -15.19
CA ILE A 5 -20.55 -0.58 -16.07
C ILE A 5 -19.24 -0.50 -15.25
N LEU A 6 -19.30 0.07 -14.04
CA LEU A 6 -18.12 0.20 -13.16
C LEU A 6 -17.79 -1.09 -12.38
N ARG A 7 -18.78 -1.97 -12.16
CA ARG A 7 -18.59 -3.25 -11.46
C ARG A 7 -17.42 -4.12 -11.96
N PRO A 8 -17.21 -4.37 -13.26
CA PRO A 8 -16.06 -5.15 -13.71
C PRO A 8 -14.73 -4.47 -13.40
N VAL A 9 -14.65 -3.14 -13.51
CA VAL A 9 -13.45 -2.36 -13.18
C VAL A 9 -13.15 -2.43 -11.69
N LEU A 10 -14.17 -2.27 -10.84
CA LEU A 10 -14.03 -2.37 -9.39
C LEU A 10 -13.58 -3.77 -8.96
N ARG A 11 -14.11 -4.83 -9.60
CA ARG A 11 -13.68 -6.20 -9.34
C ARG A 11 -12.23 -6.46 -9.76
N ALA A 12 -11.80 -5.87 -10.88
CA ALA A 12 -10.41 -5.97 -11.30
C ALA A 12 -9.47 -5.30 -10.29
N ILE A 13 -9.81 -4.10 -9.82
CA ILE A 13 -9.05 -3.39 -8.77
C ILE A 13 -8.99 -4.22 -7.49
N ASP A 14 -10.13 -4.77 -7.06
CA ASP A 14 -10.19 -5.63 -5.87
C ASP A 14 -9.31 -6.87 -6.00
N LEU A 15 -9.34 -7.54 -7.17
CA LEU A 15 -8.53 -8.72 -7.43
C LEU A 15 -7.04 -8.38 -7.35
N VAL A 16 -6.64 -7.24 -7.91
CA VAL A 16 -5.26 -6.74 -7.84
C VAL A 16 -4.87 -6.43 -6.40
N CYS A 17 -5.75 -5.82 -5.60
CA CYS A 17 -5.49 -5.56 -4.19
C CYS A 17 -5.35 -6.86 -3.37
N VAL A 18 -6.18 -7.88 -3.64
CA VAL A 18 -6.10 -9.17 -2.94
C VAL A 18 -4.85 -9.96 -3.35
N ALA A 19 -4.54 -10.01 -4.64
CA ALA A 19 -3.30 -10.61 -5.13
C ALA A 19 -2.08 -9.90 -4.52
N GLY A 20 -2.14 -8.57 -4.43
CA GLY A 20 -1.22 -7.76 -3.64
C GLY A 20 -1.08 -8.32 -2.24
N ALA A 21 -2.15 -8.33 -1.43
CA ALA A 21 -2.12 -8.75 -0.03
C ALA A 21 -1.40 -10.10 0.20
N VAL A 22 -1.57 -11.08 -0.69
CA VAL A 22 -0.84 -12.36 -0.63
C VAL A 22 0.67 -12.16 -0.80
N VAL A 23 1.07 -11.36 -1.80
CA VAL A 23 2.48 -10.98 -2.01
C VAL A 23 3.05 -10.25 -0.80
N ALA A 24 2.30 -9.32 -0.18
CA ALA A 24 2.73 -8.66 1.06
C ALA A 24 2.94 -9.67 2.19
N ALA A 25 2.01 -10.61 2.39
CA ALA A 25 2.13 -11.59 3.46
C ALA A 25 3.39 -12.45 3.29
N ILE A 26 3.69 -12.89 2.07
CA ILE A 26 4.90 -13.65 1.74
C ILE A 26 6.15 -12.79 1.97
N ALA A 27 6.17 -11.56 1.45
CA ALA A 27 7.30 -10.64 1.63
C ALA A 27 7.55 -10.31 3.11
N CYS A 28 6.49 -10.15 3.90
CA CYS A 28 6.57 -9.91 5.33
C CYS A 28 7.17 -11.12 6.06
N ALA A 29 6.75 -12.34 5.73
CA ALA A 29 7.31 -13.55 6.29
C ALA A 29 8.81 -13.70 5.96
N ILE A 30 9.20 -13.44 4.70
CA ILE A 30 10.60 -13.46 4.27
C ILE A 30 11.43 -12.41 5.03
N MET A 31 10.91 -11.18 5.11
CA MET A 31 11.55 -10.09 5.87
C MET A 31 11.74 -10.46 7.34
N ALA A 32 10.73 -11.03 7.98
CA ALA A 32 10.80 -11.47 9.37
C ALA A 32 11.88 -12.53 9.58
N VAL A 33 11.92 -13.55 8.71
CA VAL A 33 12.95 -14.60 8.77
C VAL A 33 14.35 -14.02 8.56
N MET A 34 14.54 -13.13 7.59
CA MET A 34 15.82 -12.46 7.35
C MET A 34 16.28 -11.67 8.57
N LEU A 35 15.42 -10.81 9.13
CA LEU A 35 15.78 -9.97 10.27
C LEU A 35 16.03 -10.78 11.55
N VAL A 36 15.22 -11.82 11.81
CA VAL A 36 15.46 -12.72 12.94
C VAL A 36 16.80 -13.43 12.79
N THR A 37 17.12 -13.91 11.59
CA THR A 37 18.41 -14.56 11.32
C THR A 37 19.58 -13.59 11.50
N GLU A 38 19.47 -12.36 11.00
CA GLU A 38 20.50 -11.32 11.16
C GLU A 38 20.72 -10.95 12.63
N VAL A 39 19.64 -10.80 13.41
CA VAL A 39 19.71 -10.51 14.84
C VAL A 39 20.40 -11.66 15.58
N ILE A 40 20.07 -12.92 15.27
CA ILE A 40 20.72 -14.09 15.88
C ILE A 40 22.20 -14.14 15.49
N ALA A 41 22.53 -13.98 14.21
CA ALA A 41 23.90 -14.00 13.70
C ALA A 41 24.76 -12.91 14.34
N THR A 42 24.25 -11.69 14.41
CA THR A 42 24.96 -10.57 15.03
C THR A 42 25.08 -10.74 16.54
N SER A 43 24.02 -11.16 17.23
CA SER A 43 24.01 -11.21 18.70
C SER A 43 24.81 -12.38 19.28
N PHE A 44 24.80 -13.53 18.61
CA PHE A 44 25.43 -14.75 19.14
C PHE A 44 26.78 -15.05 18.46
N PHE A 45 26.96 -14.66 17.20
CA PHE A 45 28.17 -14.99 16.44
C PHE A 45 29.03 -13.76 16.13
N GLY A 46 28.57 -12.54 16.45
CA GLY A 46 29.29 -11.29 16.17
C GLY A 46 29.45 -11.01 14.67
N TRP A 47 28.71 -11.72 13.81
CA TRP A 47 28.78 -11.60 12.37
C TRP A 47 27.50 -10.94 11.85
N SER A 48 27.64 -9.74 11.27
CA SER A 48 26.54 -9.03 10.61
C SER A 48 26.63 -9.23 9.11
N GLN A 49 25.48 -9.42 8.47
CA GLN A 49 25.34 -9.60 7.03
C GLN A 49 24.69 -8.36 6.39
N PRO A 50 25.46 -7.44 5.79
CA PRO A 50 24.93 -6.19 5.25
C PRO A 50 23.84 -6.36 4.19
N TRP A 51 23.84 -7.48 3.46
CA TRP A 51 22.82 -7.80 2.47
C TRP A 51 21.45 -8.08 3.13
N ALA A 52 21.40 -8.68 4.33
CA ALA A 52 20.15 -8.97 5.01
C ALA A 52 19.35 -7.69 5.31
N VAL A 53 20.04 -6.64 5.74
CA VAL A 53 19.44 -5.31 5.99
C VAL A 53 18.89 -4.70 4.70
N GLU A 54 19.66 -4.77 3.60
CA GLU A 54 19.25 -4.23 2.30
C GLU A 54 18.00 -4.93 1.74
N PHE A 55 17.99 -6.27 1.70
CA PHE A 55 16.87 -7.05 1.18
C PHE A 55 15.64 -7.02 2.09
N SER A 56 15.83 -6.86 3.42
CA SER A 56 14.71 -6.59 4.32
C SER A 56 14.01 -5.26 4.00
N GLY A 57 14.79 -4.23 3.62
CA GLY A 57 14.27 -2.97 3.13
C GLY A 57 13.44 -3.13 1.86
N TYR A 58 13.91 -3.91 0.88
CA TYR A 58 13.14 -4.18 -0.34
C TYR A 58 11.87 -4.99 -0.09
N SER A 59 11.94 -5.93 0.84
CA SER A 59 10.77 -6.70 1.26
C SER A 59 9.73 -5.81 1.94
N LEU A 60 10.16 -4.83 2.75
CA LEU A 60 9.27 -3.81 3.33
C LEU A 60 8.57 -2.99 2.24
N LEU A 61 9.26 -2.62 1.17
CA LEU A 61 8.63 -1.94 0.02
C LEU A 61 7.55 -2.82 -0.64
N ALA A 62 7.79 -4.12 -0.78
CA ALA A 62 6.80 -5.07 -1.28
C ALA A 62 5.59 -5.20 -0.34
N VAL A 63 5.81 -5.16 0.98
CA VAL A 63 4.72 -5.13 1.97
C VAL A 63 3.89 -3.84 1.82
N PHE A 64 4.53 -2.68 1.62
CA PHE A 64 3.81 -1.43 1.37
C PHE A 64 3.01 -1.44 0.05
N PHE A 65 3.60 -2.00 -1.02
CA PHE A 65 2.96 -2.20 -2.32
C PHE A 65 1.62 -2.91 -2.20
N ALA A 66 1.64 -4.03 -1.50
CA ALA A 66 0.53 -4.93 -1.45
C ALA A 66 -0.44 -4.67 -0.29
N GLY A 67 0.04 -4.08 0.81
CA GLY A 67 -0.76 -3.80 1.99
C GLY A 67 -1.63 -2.55 1.86
N SER A 68 -1.17 -1.51 1.15
CA SER A 68 -1.85 -0.20 1.13
C SER A 68 -3.27 -0.23 0.55
N GLY A 69 -3.50 -0.93 -0.57
CA GLY A 69 -4.83 -1.05 -1.17
C GLY A 69 -5.78 -1.95 -0.38
N TRP A 70 -5.27 -3.06 0.19
CA TRP A 70 -6.07 -3.98 0.99
C TRP A 70 -6.42 -3.40 2.37
N ALA A 71 -5.47 -2.77 3.05
CA ALA A 71 -5.69 -2.08 4.32
C ALA A 71 -6.71 -0.93 4.18
N LEU A 72 -6.68 -0.23 3.04
CA LEU A 72 -7.68 0.79 2.73
C LEU A 72 -9.10 0.19 2.61
N ARG A 73 -9.25 -1.00 2.00
CA ARG A 73 -10.54 -1.70 1.93
C ARG A 73 -11.04 -2.22 3.27
N GLN A 74 -10.15 -2.39 4.24
CA GLN A 74 -10.50 -2.83 5.59
C GLN A 74 -10.92 -1.68 6.51
N GLY A 75 -11.01 -0.45 5.97
CA GLY A 75 -11.45 0.73 6.73
C GLY A 75 -10.41 1.26 7.72
N ALA A 76 -9.19 0.71 7.73
CA ALA A 76 -8.17 1.04 8.72
C ALA A 76 -7.57 2.45 8.58
N HIS A 77 -7.75 3.12 7.42
CA HIS A 77 -7.01 4.34 7.08
C HIS A 77 -7.80 5.66 7.12
N ILE A 78 -9.12 5.67 6.85
CA ILE A 78 -9.87 6.93 6.58
C ILE A 78 -11.06 7.13 7.53
N ARG A 79 -11.39 6.16 8.38
CA ARG A 79 -12.46 6.35 9.36
C ARG A 79 -11.92 7.09 10.57
N VAL A 80 -12.16 8.40 10.63
CA VAL A 80 -12.09 9.16 11.89
C VAL A 80 -13.31 8.75 12.72
N THR A 81 -13.28 7.55 13.27
CA THR A 81 -14.38 6.93 14.04
C THR A 81 -14.84 7.82 15.19
N LEU A 82 -13.93 8.54 15.84
CA LEU A 82 -14.25 9.49 16.92
C LEU A 82 -15.12 10.67 16.45
N VAL A 83 -14.83 11.24 15.28
CA VAL A 83 -15.58 12.39 14.76
C VAL A 83 -16.87 11.93 14.09
N THR A 84 -16.81 10.88 13.27
CA THR A 84 -17.98 10.38 12.51
C THR A 84 -19.10 9.79 13.38
N GLN A 85 -18.81 9.27 14.57
CA GLN A 85 -19.85 8.80 15.52
C GLN A 85 -20.69 9.94 16.09
N SER A 86 -20.17 11.17 16.09
CA SER A 86 -20.85 12.35 16.65
C SER A 86 -21.63 13.16 15.61
N LEU A 87 -21.51 12.81 14.32
CA LEU A 87 -22.16 13.53 13.21
C LEU A 87 -23.43 12.84 12.70
N PRO A 88 -24.40 13.61 12.19
CA PRO A 88 -25.53 13.05 11.46
C PRO A 88 -25.02 12.30 10.19
N PRO A 89 -25.74 11.27 9.72
CA PRO A 89 -25.26 10.34 8.68
C PRO A 89 -24.83 11.03 7.38
N ARG A 90 -25.47 12.15 7.02
CA ARG A 90 -25.08 12.95 5.84
C ARG A 90 -23.77 13.71 6.02
N GLY A 91 -23.47 14.19 7.23
CA GLY A 91 -22.22 14.88 7.55
C GLY A 91 -21.03 13.91 7.62
N ALA A 92 -21.24 12.73 8.19
CA ALA A 92 -20.24 11.66 8.19
C ALA A 92 -19.89 11.22 6.76
N TRP A 93 -20.89 11.05 5.89
CA TRP A 93 -20.67 10.72 4.47
C TRP A 93 -19.90 11.82 3.72
N ALA A 94 -20.28 13.08 3.89
CA ALA A 94 -19.60 14.20 3.22
C ALA A 94 -18.13 14.33 3.65
N LEU A 95 -17.84 14.15 4.94
CA LEU A 95 -16.48 14.16 5.48
C LEU A 95 -15.65 13.01 4.92
N ASP A 96 -16.23 11.80 4.82
CA ASP A 96 -15.54 10.62 4.30
C ASP A 96 -15.22 10.74 2.80
N VAL A 97 -16.13 11.32 2.02
CA VAL A 97 -15.90 11.66 0.61
C VAL A 97 -14.79 12.70 0.47
N LEU A 98 -14.83 13.77 1.26
CA LEU A 98 -13.83 14.84 1.21
C LEU A 98 -12.44 14.33 1.60
N ALA A 99 -12.35 13.54 2.68
CA ALA A 99 -11.10 12.92 3.14
C ALA A 99 -10.54 11.96 2.08
N SER A 100 -11.40 11.12 1.48
CA SER A 100 -10.99 10.21 0.40
C SER A 100 -10.49 10.97 -0.82
N PHE A 101 -11.15 12.06 -1.18
CA PHE A 101 -10.76 12.88 -2.32
C PHE A 101 -9.42 13.60 -2.08
N GLY A 102 -9.22 14.16 -0.88
CA GLY A 102 -7.94 14.73 -0.46
C GLY A 102 -6.81 13.69 -0.48
N ALA A 103 -7.08 12.50 0.07
CA ALA A 103 -6.13 11.39 0.02
C ALA A 103 -5.80 10.98 -1.42
N LEU A 104 -6.78 10.95 -2.33
CA LEU A 104 -6.56 10.64 -3.75
C LEU A 104 -5.63 11.65 -4.40
N ILE A 105 -5.84 12.96 -4.18
CA ILE A 105 -4.99 14.02 -4.74
C ILE A 105 -3.54 13.85 -4.28
N VAL A 106 -3.33 13.72 -2.98
CA VAL A 106 -2.00 13.57 -2.38
C VAL A 106 -1.31 12.31 -2.91
N THR A 107 -2.05 11.20 -2.98
CA THR A 107 -1.53 9.92 -3.47
C THR A 107 -1.18 9.98 -4.95
N CYS A 108 -2.01 10.60 -5.79
CA CYS A 108 -1.70 10.82 -7.20
C CYS A 108 -0.45 11.69 -7.41
N TYR A 109 -0.31 12.76 -6.64
CA TYR A 109 0.88 13.60 -6.69
C TYR A 109 2.14 12.84 -6.25
N ALA A 110 2.06 12.10 -5.14
CA ALA A 110 3.15 11.28 -4.65
C ALA A 110 3.53 10.19 -5.66
N SER A 111 2.55 9.52 -6.28
CA SER A 111 2.80 8.54 -7.34
C SER A 111 3.56 9.15 -8.51
N TYR A 112 3.11 10.31 -9.01
CA TYR A 112 3.82 11.01 -10.09
C TYR A 112 5.26 11.37 -9.70
N ALA A 113 5.47 11.93 -8.51
CA ALA A 113 6.80 12.29 -8.02
C ALA A 113 7.71 11.05 -7.89
N LEU A 114 7.21 9.94 -7.37
CA LEU A 114 7.95 8.69 -7.21
C LEU A 114 8.31 8.03 -8.54
N ILE A 115 7.40 8.03 -9.52
CA ILE A 115 7.69 7.54 -10.87
C ILE A 115 8.82 8.38 -11.49
N ARG A 116 8.73 9.71 -11.42
CA ARG A 116 9.77 10.61 -11.93
C ARG A 116 11.11 10.39 -11.23
N TYR A 117 11.08 10.13 -9.92
CA TYR A 117 12.26 9.83 -9.13
C TYR A 117 12.92 8.51 -9.55
N ALA A 118 12.13 7.45 -9.71
CA ALA A 118 12.61 6.14 -10.16
C ALA A 118 13.22 6.20 -11.58
N LEU A 119 12.58 6.93 -12.50
CA LEU A 119 13.10 7.12 -13.86
C LEU A 119 14.42 7.89 -13.87
N ARG A 120 14.52 9.00 -13.12
CA ARG A 120 15.78 9.74 -13.00
C ARG A 120 16.90 8.89 -12.40
N SER A 121 16.57 8.07 -11.40
CA SER A 121 17.52 7.15 -10.78
C SER A 121 18.04 6.11 -11.78
N ALA A 122 17.17 5.61 -12.66
CA ALA A 122 17.55 4.72 -13.76
C ALA A 122 18.46 5.41 -14.78
N GLU A 123 18.13 6.64 -15.18
CA GLU A 123 18.95 7.45 -16.11
C GLU A 123 20.34 7.75 -15.54
N LEU A 124 20.43 8.03 -14.24
CA LEU A 124 21.68 8.33 -13.55
C LEU A 124 22.51 7.07 -13.22
N GLY A 125 21.99 5.87 -13.46
CA GLY A 125 22.64 4.62 -13.07
C GLY A 125 22.86 4.51 -11.56
N SER A 126 21.94 5.05 -10.75
CA SER A 126 22.11 5.10 -9.30
C SER A 126 22.06 3.68 -8.72
N VAL A 127 23.12 3.28 -8.04
CA VAL A 127 23.26 1.98 -7.39
C VAL A 127 23.29 2.12 -5.88
N SER A 128 22.92 1.06 -5.19
CA SER A 128 22.94 1.00 -3.73
C SER A 128 24.36 1.19 -3.19
N THR A 129 24.46 1.86 -2.04
CA THR A 129 25.71 2.06 -1.29
C THR A 129 26.22 0.75 -0.67
N TYR A 130 25.36 -0.27 -0.57
CA TYR A 130 25.74 -1.59 -0.08
C TYR A 130 26.54 -2.38 -1.11
N LEU A 131 27.26 -3.40 -0.64
CA LEU A 131 28.16 -4.23 -1.46
C LEU A 131 27.45 -4.89 -2.66
N SER A 132 26.12 -5.02 -2.62
CA SER A 132 25.33 -5.63 -3.67
C SER A 132 25.18 -4.76 -4.94
N GLN A 133 25.48 -3.45 -4.89
CA GLN A 133 25.35 -2.51 -6.01
C GLN A 133 24.05 -2.66 -6.83
N THR A 134 22.94 -2.95 -6.14
CA THR A 134 21.63 -3.14 -6.76
C THR A 134 21.17 -1.83 -7.41
N PRO A 135 20.62 -1.88 -8.64
CA PRO A 135 20.03 -0.70 -9.26
C PRO A 135 18.88 -0.17 -8.43
N LEU A 136 18.98 1.07 -7.91
CA LEU A 136 17.94 1.67 -7.06
C LEU A 136 16.62 1.89 -7.80
N ALA A 137 16.65 1.90 -9.13
CA ALA A 137 15.47 2.01 -9.97
C ALA A 137 14.43 0.90 -9.69
N LEU A 138 14.88 -0.32 -9.36
CA LEU A 138 13.98 -1.44 -9.04
C LEU A 138 13.17 -1.21 -7.76
N PRO A 139 13.79 -1.01 -6.57
CA PRO A 139 13.03 -0.74 -5.35
C PRO A 139 12.22 0.56 -5.45
N GLN A 140 12.76 1.61 -6.06
CA GLN A 140 12.00 2.86 -6.24
C GLN A 140 10.81 2.69 -7.19
N GLY A 141 10.95 1.87 -8.24
CA GLY A 141 9.86 1.51 -9.14
C GLY A 141 8.76 0.71 -8.42
N LEU A 142 9.15 -0.22 -7.55
CA LEU A 142 8.21 -0.97 -6.71
C LEU A 142 7.43 -0.02 -5.78
N LEU A 143 8.12 0.93 -5.14
CA LEU A 143 7.48 1.96 -4.31
C LEU A 143 6.49 2.82 -5.13
N ALA A 144 6.89 3.25 -6.32
CA ALA A 144 6.05 4.03 -7.21
C ALA A 144 4.76 3.25 -7.58
N ALA A 145 4.90 1.96 -7.89
CA ALA A 145 3.79 1.08 -8.19
C ALA A 145 2.82 0.95 -6.99
N SER A 146 3.32 0.99 -5.76
CA SER A 146 2.50 0.97 -4.53
C SER A 146 1.52 2.13 -4.48
N PHE A 147 2.03 3.33 -4.76
CA PHE A 147 1.22 4.54 -4.76
C PHE A 147 0.20 4.57 -5.91
N VAL A 148 0.54 3.97 -7.06
CA VAL A 148 -0.43 3.78 -8.15
C VAL A 148 -1.58 2.87 -7.70
N LEU A 149 -1.28 1.73 -7.08
CA LEU A 149 -2.31 0.82 -6.56
C LEU A 149 -3.18 1.49 -5.49
N LEU A 150 -2.57 2.25 -4.57
CA LEU A 150 -3.30 3.00 -3.56
C LEU A 150 -4.23 4.04 -4.18
N ALA A 151 -3.79 4.75 -5.22
CA ALA A 151 -4.64 5.70 -5.95
C ALA A 151 -5.84 5.01 -6.62
N LEU A 152 -5.63 3.83 -7.23
CA LEU A 152 -6.70 3.03 -7.81
C LEU A 152 -7.70 2.55 -6.74
N ALA A 153 -7.20 2.12 -5.58
CA ALA A 153 -8.05 1.71 -4.46
C ALA A 153 -8.86 2.88 -3.88
N LEU A 154 -8.28 4.08 -3.77
CA LEU A 154 -8.99 5.31 -3.37
C LEU A 154 -10.07 5.70 -4.38
N PHE A 155 -9.78 5.59 -5.67
CA PHE A 155 -10.77 5.83 -6.73
C PHE A 155 -11.94 4.82 -6.64
N ALA A 156 -11.64 3.54 -6.42
CA ALA A 156 -12.65 2.52 -6.18
C ALA A 156 -13.50 2.80 -4.92
N ARG A 157 -12.87 3.32 -3.85
CA ARG A 157 -13.57 3.71 -2.62
C ARG A 157 -14.54 4.88 -2.85
N ILE A 158 -14.08 5.93 -3.53
CA ILE A 158 -14.91 7.12 -3.85
C ILE A 158 -16.10 6.73 -4.72
N THR A 159 -15.86 5.91 -5.75
CA THR A 159 -16.95 5.45 -6.62
C THR A 159 -18.00 4.63 -5.85
N ARG A 160 -17.59 3.76 -4.92
CA ARG A 160 -18.54 3.05 -4.03
C ARG A 160 -19.32 3.99 -3.12
N LEU A 161 -18.64 4.94 -2.47
CA LEU A 161 -19.26 5.96 -1.63
C LEU A 161 -20.32 6.78 -2.37
N LEU A 162 -20.07 7.12 -3.65
CA LEU A 162 -21.00 7.86 -4.50
C LEU A 162 -22.16 6.98 -5.00
N THR A 163 -21.95 5.67 -5.12
CA THR A 163 -22.98 4.73 -5.60
C THR A 163 -23.88 4.22 -4.47
N GLY A 164 -23.53 4.51 -3.21
CA GLY A 164 -24.25 4.02 -2.02
C GLY A 164 -24.01 2.54 -1.75
N GLU A 165 -22.99 1.93 -2.37
CA GLU A 165 -22.52 0.58 -2.04
C GLU A 165 -21.53 0.67 -0.88
N ASP A 166 -21.53 -0.31 0.03
CA ASP A 166 -20.60 -0.35 1.14
C ASP A 166 -19.14 -0.33 0.62
N PRO A 167 -18.34 0.69 0.96
CA PRO A 167 -17.00 0.85 0.39
C PRO A 167 -16.01 -0.23 0.86
N GLU A 168 -16.28 -0.79 2.03
CA GLU A 168 -15.38 -1.61 2.83
C GLU A 168 -15.87 -3.07 2.90
N LEU A 169 -14.92 -4.01 2.98
CA LEU A 169 -15.27 -5.40 3.22
C LEU A 169 -15.67 -5.58 4.69
N PRO A 170 -16.64 -6.46 5.02
CA PRO A 170 -16.91 -6.82 6.40
C PRO A 170 -15.62 -7.28 7.06
N VAL A 171 -15.23 -6.65 8.16
CA VAL A 171 -14.04 -7.08 8.93
C VAL A 171 -14.27 -8.54 9.33
N ALA A 172 -13.45 -9.44 8.78
CA ALA A 172 -13.42 -10.85 9.18
C ALA A 172 -12.96 -10.91 10.65
N GLY A 173 -13.92 -10.83 11.56
CA GLY A 173 -13.69 -10.66 13.00
C GLY A 173 -14.79 -9.93 13.77
N ALA A 174 -15.83 -9.35 13.12
CA ALA A 174 -17.00 -8.80 13.82
C ALA A 174 -18.02 -9.87 14.27
N ILE A 175 -17.56 -11.11 14.49
CA ILE A 175 -18.27 -12.14 15.25
C ILE A 175 -17.32 -12.53 16.38
N GLU A 176 -17.29 -11.71 17.43
CA GLU A 176 -17.26 -12.07 18.86
C GLU A 176 -17.33 -10.81 19.72
#